data_AF-A0A081BBT6-F1
#
_entry.id   AF-A0A081BBT6-F1
#
_cell.length_a   1.000
_cell.length_b   1.000
_cell.length_c   1.000
_cell.angle_alpha   90.00
_cell.angle_beta   90.00
_cell.angle_gamma   90.00
#
_symmetry.space_group_name_H-M   'P 1'
#
loop_
_entity.id
_entity.type
_entity.pdbx_description
1 polymer ?
#
loop_
_entity_poly.entity_id
_entity_poly.type
_entity_poly.pdbx_seq_one_letter_code
_entity_poly.pdbx_strand_id
1 'polypeptide(L)'
;MFLLRRFLFLAALLLPLGAVLPLSAAEEEGGQITLSWEDLMPPGEEERLMELYEQQMSTMPDMSLIPEGSAADKPIQFGTYNVVEDLNGKNIRIPGFMVPFELNAGEVTEFLLVPYFGACIHVPPPPPNQIIYVTAKEDVLFTWDAVWIEGILKTDKHLNDLGNAAYTLELTKVEAYDS
;
A
#
# COMPACT_ATOMS: atom_id res chain seq x y z
N MET A 1 -74.14 -31.35 -14.49
CA MET A 1 -73.47 -30.26 -15.23
C MET A 1 -72.27 -29.80 -14.41
N PHE A 2 -71.14 -29.58 -15.09
CA PHE A 2 -69.81 -29.18 -14.63
C PHE A 2 -68.79 -30.28 -14.22
N LEU A 3 -67.84 -30.42 -15.14
CA LEU A 3 -66.54 -31.08 -15.06
C LEU A 3 -65.61 -30.37 -14.05
N LEU A 4 -64.62 -31.08 -13.52
CA LEU A 4 -63.36 -30.42 -13.14
C LEU A 4 -62.14 -31.25 -13.59
N ARG A 5 -61.33 -30.61 -14.44
CA ARG A 5 -60.05 -31.08 -14.98
C ARG A 5 -58.92 -30.78 -13.99
N ARG A 6 -57.96 -31.71 -13.91
CA ARG A 6 -56.66 -31.64 -13.23
C ARG A 6 -55.80 -30.47 -13.72
N PHE A 7 -54.96 -29.91 -12.85
CA PHE A 7 -53.65 -29.38 -13.21
C PHE A 7 -52.64 -29.61 -12.07
N LEU A 8 -51.58 -30.36 -12.37
CA LEU A 8 -50.33 -30.40 -11.59
C LEU A 8 -49.47 -29.22 -12.08
N PHE A 9 -48.98 -28.38 -11.16
CA PHE A 9 -47.96 -27.38 -11.47
C PHE A 9 -46.59 -27.92 -11.03
N LEU A 10 -45.68 -28.05 -12.00
CA LEU A 10 -44.26 -28.27 -11.79
C LEU A 10 -43.60 -26.88 -11.66
N ALA A 11 -43.03 -26.54 -10.51
CA ALA A 11 -42.26 -25.30 -10.34
C ALA A 11 -40.80 -25.54 -10.73
N ALA A 12 -40.35 -24.89 -11.81
CA ALA A 12 -38.95 -24.87 -12.22
C ALA A 12 -38.20 -23.79 -11.42
N LEU A 13 -37.16 -24.20 -10.68
CA LEU A 13 -36.27 -23.30 -9.95
C LEU A 13 -35.20 -22.77 -10.93
N LEU A 14 -35.32 -21.50 -11.34
CA LEU A 14 -34.32 -20.78 -12.11
C LEU A 14 -33.30 -20.15 -11.12
N LEU A 15 -32.08 -20.67 -11.10
CA LEU A 15 -30.93 -20.02 -10.45
C LEU A 15 -30.42 -18.89 -11.36
N PRO A 16 -30.16 -17.67 -10.84
CA PRO A 16 -29.53 -16.63 -11.64
C PRO A 16 -28.05 -16.92 -11.83
N LEU A 17 -27.62 -16.84 -13.08
CA LEU A 17 -26.25 -16.92 -13.55
C LEU A 17 -25.54 -15.58 -13.32
N GLY A 18 -24.43 -15.58 -12.58
CA GLY A 18 -23.45 -14.50 -12.56
C GLY A 18 -23.55 -13.52 -11.38
N ALA A 19 -22.97 -13.89 -10.25
CA ALA A 19 -22.48 -12.89 -9.29
C ALA A 19 -21.06 -12.50 -9.71
N VAL A 20 -20.92 -11.38 -10.41
CA VAL A 20 -19.63 -10.72 -10.62
C VAL A 20 -19.30 -10.03 -9.31
N LEU A 21 -18.29 -10.52 -8.58
CA LEU A 21 -17.80 -9.84 -7.38
C LEU A 21 -17.12 -8.55 -7.82
N PRO A 22 -17.46 -7.38 -7.23
CA PRO A 22 -16.78 -6.14 -7.56
C PRO A 22 -15.33 -6.24 -7.06
N LEU A 23 -14.39 -5.91 -7.95
CA LEU A 23 -13.04 -5.53 -7.56
C LEU A 23 -13.18 -4.31 -6.64
N SER A 24 -12.56 -4.35 -5.46
CA SER A 24 -12.62 -3.29 -4.46
C SER A 24 -12.33 -1.94 -5.15
N ALA A 25 -13.34 -1.11 -5.27
CA ALA A 25 -13.21 0.23 -5.81
C ALA A 25 -13.00 1.15 -4.61
N ALA A 26 -11.91 1.91 -4.62
CA ALA A 26 -11.66 2.92 -3.61
C ALA A 26 -12.90 3.78 -3.37
N GLU A 27 -13.30 3.94 -2.11
CA GLU A 27 -14.48 4.72 -1.74
C GLU A 27 -14.14 6.22 -1.84
N GLU A 28 -14.81 6.92 -2.75
CA GLU A 28 -14.73 8.39 -2.85
C GLU A 28 -15.85 9.03 -2.00
N GLU A 29 -15.51 9.48 -0.79
CA GLU A 29 -16.36 10.39 -0.02
C GLU A 29 -15.83 11.82 -0.14
N GLY A 30 -16.66 12.76 -0.60
CA GLY A 30 -16.31 14.19 -0.61
C GLY A 30 -15.13 14.59 -1.51
N GLY A 31 -14.73 13.74 -2.47
CA GLY A 31 -13.56 13.97 -3.33
C GLY A 31 -12.22 13.58 -2.70
N GLN A 32 -12.26 12.84 -1.58
CA GLN A 32 -11.12 12.15 -0.99
C GLN A 32 -11.23 10.65 -1.30
N ILE A 33 -10.13 10.05 -1.73
CA ILE A 33 -10.05 8.62 -2.05
C ILE A 33 -9.42 7.89 -0.87
N THR A 34 -10.15 6.98 -0.23
CA THR A 34 -9.55 6.10 0.77
C THR A 34 -8.86 4.93 0.10
N LEU A 35 -7.57 4.76 0.36
CA LEU A 35 -6.72 3.74 -0.27
C LEU A 35 -6.23 2.72 0.77
N SER A 36 -6.07 1.48 0.31
CA SER A 36 -5.17 0.51 0.91
C SER A 36 -3.81 0.48 0.18
N TRP A 37 -2.84 -0.27 0.71
CA TRP A 37 -1.52 -0.36 0.09
C TRP A 37 -1.54 -1.13 -1.22
N GLU A 38 -2.47 -2.07 -1.38
CA GLU A 38 -2.70 -2.82 -2.61
C GLU A 38 -3.17 -1.91 -3.75
N ASP A 39 -3.90 -0.84 -3.44
CA ASP A 39 -4.37 0.13 -4.45
C ASP A 39 -3.23 0.94 -5.08
N LEU A 40 -2.05 0.96 -4.45
CA LEU A 40 -0.85 1.60 -5.00
C LEU A 40 -0.10 0.73 -6.01
N MET A 41 -0.55 -0.51 -6.22
CA MET A 41 0.05 -1.43 -7.18
C MET A 41 -0.71 -1.43 -8.51
N PRO A 42 -0.03 -1.19 -9.65
CA PRO A 42 -0.67 -1.35 -10.94
C PRO A 42 -1.06 -2.81 -11.22
N PRO A 43 -2.02 -3.07 -12.13
CA PRO A 43 -2.44 -4.42 -12.46
C PRO A 43 -1.27 -5.33 -12.85
N GLY A 44 -1.21 -6.52 -12.21
CA GLY A 44 -0.15 -7.51 -12.44
C GLY A 44 1.18 -7.20 -11.75
N GLU A 45 1.26 -6.15 -10.92
CA GLU A 45 2.49 -5.80 -10.23
C GLU A 45 2.88 -6.82 -9.15
N GLU A 46 1.92 -7.40 -8.45
CA GLU A 46 2.18 -8.44 -7.46
C GLU A 46 2.89 -9.66 -8.09
N GLU A 47 2.39 -10.15 -9.23
CA GLU A 47 3.01 -11.24 -10.00
C GLU A 47 4.42 -10.85 -10.45
N ARG A 48 4.60 -9.63 -10.95
CA ARG A 48 5.92 -9.09 -11.31
C ARG A 48 6.88 -9.06 -10.14
N LEU A 49 6.44 -8.62 -8.96
CA LEU A 49 7.27 -8.57 -7.75
C LEU A 49 7.66 -9.98 -7.30
N MET A 50 6.75 -10.96 -7.39
CA MET A 50 7.03 -12.37 -7.10
C MET A 50 8.08 -12.93 -8.07
N GLU A 51 7.92 -12.74 -9.39
CA GLU A 51 8.88 -13.20 -10.39
C GLU A 51 10.27 -12.58 -10.19
N LEU A 52 10.33 -11.27 -9.94
CA LEU A 52 11.59 -10.58 -9.65
C LEU A 52 12.24 -11.13 -8.37
N TYR A 53 11.44 -11.49 -7.36
CA TYR A 53 11.95 -12.01 -6.10
C TYR A 53 12.54 -13.41 -6.30
N GLU A 54 11.84 -14.28 -7.01
CA GLU A 54 12.33 -15.61 -7.38
C GLU A 54 13.62 -15.52 -8.21
N GLN A 55 13.67 -14.61 -9.19
CA GLN A 55 14.87 -14.37 -9.98
C GLN A 55 16.04 -13.92 -9.11
N GLN A 56 15.81 -12.96 -8.20
CA GLN A 56 16.83 -12.49 -7.28
C GLN A 56 17.32 -13.63 -6.37
N MET A 57 16.41 -14.37 -5.73
CA MET A 57 16.77 -15.50 -4.87
C MET A 57 17.50 -16.62 -5.61
N SER A 58 17.18 -16.86 -6.88
CA SER A 58 17.89 -17.85 -7.72
C SER A 58 19.34 -17.47 -8.05
N THR A 59 19.66 -16.18 -7.96
CA THR A 59 20.99 -15.62 -8.27
C THR A 59 21.77 -15.22 -7.02
N MET A 60 21.13 -15.18 -5.86
CA MET A 60 21.79 -14.91 -4.60
C MET A 60 22.66 -16.10 -4.17
N PRO A 61 23.92 -15.87 -3.75
CA PRO A 61 24.68 -16.88 -3.03
C PRO A 61 23.97 -17.19 -1.71
N ASP A 62 24.24 -18.36 -1.12
CA ASP A 62 23.68 -18.78 0.15
C ASP A 62 23.86 -17.67 1.21
N MET A 63 22.76 -17.04 1.61
CA MET A 63 22.72 -15.92 2.55
C MET A 63 23.32 -16.30 3.92
N SER A 64 23.38 -17.60 4.25
CA SER A 64 24.06 -18.08 5.46
C SER A 64 25.59 -17.93 5.42
N LEU A 65 26.16 -17.63 4.25
CA LEU A 65 27.58 -17.35 4.05
C LEU A 65 27.94 -15.86 4.21
N ILE A 66 26.94 -14.97 4.34
CA ILE A 66 27.16 -13.55 4.61
C ILE A 66 27.21 -13.36 6.13
N PRO A 67 28.38 -12.99 6.71
CA PRO A 67 28.46 -12.75 8.14
C PRO A 67 27.59 -11.55 8.54
N GLU A 68 26.79 -11.72 9.58
CA GLU A 68 25.99 -10.64 10.18
C GLU A 68 26.88 -9.45 10.53
N GLY A 69 26.48 -8.24 10.12
CA GLY A 69 27.23 -6.99 10.29
C GLY A 69 28.39 -6.79 9.31
N SER A 70 28.60 -7.67 8.32
CA SER A 70 29.59 -7.45 7.27
C SER A 70 29.18 -6.33 6.31
N ALA A 71 30.12 -5.79 5.53
CA ALA A 71 29.79 -4.78 4.51
C ALA A 71 28.84 -5.29 3.41
N ALA A 72 28.73 -6.60 3.25
CA ALA A 72 27.80 -7.27 2.36
C ALA A 72 26.44 -7.55 3.03
N ASP A 73 26.35 -7.42 4.35
CA ASP A 73 25.11 -7.54 5.13
C ASP A 73 24.39 -6.19 5.18
N LYS A 74 23.98 -5.73 3.99
CA LYS A 74 23.15 -4.52 3.85
C LYS A 74 21.78 -4.92 3.34
N PRO A 75 20.70 -4.47 3.99
CA PRO A 75 19.37 -4.62 3.44
C PRO A 75 19.28 -3.86 2.10
N ILE A 76 19.20 -4.60 1.00
CA ILE A 76 18.97 -4.02 -0.32
C ILE A 76 17.46 -3.89 -0.48
N GLN A 77 16.99 -2.68 -0.76
CA GLN A 77 15.59 -2.46 -1.12
C GLN A 77 15.29 -3.20 -2.43
N PHE A 78 14.27 -4.04 -2.40
CA PHE A 78 13.83 -4.84 -3.53
C PHE A 78 12.45 -4.39 -4.01
N GLY A 79 12.24 -4.34 -5.32
CA GLY A 79 10.93 -4.07 -5.92
C GLY A 79 11.04 -3.15 -7.13
N THR A 80 9.90 -2.54 -7.50
CA THR A 80 9.81 -1.64 -8.65
C THR A 80 9.40 -0.24 -8.24
N TYR A 81 9.49 0.68 -9.19
CA TYR A 81 8.93 2.03 -9.09
C TYR A 81 7.65 2.17 -9.94
N ASN A 82 6.98 1.07 -10.26
CA ASN A 82 5.76 1.12 -11.06
C ASN A 82 4.63 1.66 -10.21
N VAL A 83 3.87 2.61 -10.77
CA VAL A 83 2.84 3.37 -10.07
C VAL A 83 1.50 3.26 -10.77
N VAL A 84 0.43 3.59 -10.05
CA VAL A 84 -0.91 3.81 -10.60
C VAL A 84 -1.03 5.30 -10.96
N GLU A 85 -0.80 5.63 -12.22
CA GLU A 85 -0.74 7.02 -12.70
C GLU A 85 -2.04 7.81 -12.45
N ASP A 86 -3.18 7.14 -12.40
CA ASP A 86 -4.49 7.78 -12.15
C ASP A 86 -4.63 8.33 -10.72
N LEU A 87 -3.76 7.91 -9.79
CA LEU A 87 -3.69 8.45 -8.43
C LEU A 87 -2.89 9.76 -8.34
N ASN A 88 -2.19 10.15 -9.41
CA ASN A 88 -1.40 11.38 -9.41
C ASN A 88 -2.28 12.63 -9.23
N GLY A 89 -1.93 13.46 -8.24
CA GLY A 89 -2.64 14.68 -7.88
C GLY A 89 -3.96 14.47 -7.13
N LYS A 90 -4.28 13.23 -6.74
CA LYS A 90 -5.50 12.94 -5.97
C LYS A 90 -5.33 13.28 -4.51
N ASN A 91 -6.41 13.78 -3.90
CA ASN A 91 -6.52 13.87 -2.46
C ASN A 91 -6.88 12.48 -1.91
N ILE A 92 -5.99 11.88 -1.14
CA ILE A 92 -6.14 10.50 -0.67
C ILE A 92 -6.12 10.44 0.85
N ARG A 93 -6.61 9.33 1.40
CA ARG A 93 -6.46 8.93 2.80
C ARG A 93 -5.92 7.50 2.85
N ILE A 94 -4.82 7.27 3.56
CA ILE A 94 -4.17 5.95 3.62
C ILE A 94 -3.60 5.71 5.03
N PRO A 95 -3.67 4.47 5.57
CA PRO A 95 -3.10 4.17 6.87
C PRO A 95 -1.64 3.74 6.73
N GLY A 96 -0.84 3.95 7.77
CA GLY A 96 0.53 3.43 7.80
C GLY A 96 1.29 3.80 9.05
N PHE A 97 2.59 3.49 9.03
CA PHE A 97 3.51 3.80 10.11
C PHE A 97 4.52 4.85 9.66
N MET A 98 4.89 5.75 10.56
CA MET A 98 5.85 6.82 10.28
C MET A 98 7.27 6.33 10.49
N VAL A 99 8.16 6.59 9.52
CA VAL A 99 9.61 6.44 9.65
C VAL A 99 10.24 7.83 9.49
N PRO A 100 10.56 8.54 10.59
CA PRO A 100 11.05 9.90 10.53
C PRO A 100 12.51 9.94 10.04
N PHE A 101 12.86 10.95 9.24
CA PHE A 101 14.28 11.22 8.91
C PHE A 101 14.99 11.90 10.07
N GLU A 102 14.33 12.89 10.66
CA GLU A 102 14.78 13.62 11.84
C GLU A 102 13.58 13.87 12.77
N LEU A 103 13.83 13.81 14.07
CA LEU A 103 12.83 14.18 15.09
C LEU A 103 13.31 15.42 15.82
N ASN A 104 12.46 16.43 15.88
CA ASN A 104 12.70 17.62 16.69
C ASN A 104 11.64 17.71 17.79
N ALA A 105 12.06 17.58 19.04
CA ALA A 105 11.16 17.63 20.20
C ALA A 105 9.96 16.65 20.14
N GLY A 106 10.08 15.54 19.40
CA GLY A 106 8.99 14.58 19.20
C GLY A 106 8.09 14.88 18.00
N GLU A 107 8.47 15.84 17.16
CA GLU A 107 7.75 16.22 15.94
C GLU A 107 8.60 15.97 14.69
N VAL A 108 7.95 15.89 13.54
CA VAL A 108 8.54 15.61 12.23
C VAL A 108 7.84 16.40 11.12
N THR A 109 8.58 16.79 10.10
CA THR A 109 8.07 17.44 8.88
C THR A 109 8.29 16.59 7.62
N GLU A 110 9.25 15.67 7.65
CA GLU A 110 9.56 14.75 6.56
C GLU A 110 9.72 13.33 7.09
N PHE A 111 8.98 12.39 6.51
CA PHE A 111 9.01 10.99 6.92
C PHE A 111 8.61 10.07 5.77
N LEU A 112 8.97 8.79 5.87
CA LEU A 112 8.38 7.75 5.03
C LEU A 112 7.14 7.21 5.72
N LEU A 113 6.03 7.08 4.99
CA LEU A 113 4.92 6.24 5.39
C LEU A 113 5.12 4.84 4.82
N VAL A 114 4.95 3.82 5.67
CA VAL A 114 5.15 2.41 5.31
C VAL A 114 3.97 1.53 5.77
N PRO A 115 3.72 0.38 5.11
CA PRO A 115 2.56 -0.48 5.40
C PRO A 115 2.63 -1.25 6.72
N TYR A 116 3.82 -1.44 7.30
CA TYR A 116 3.99 -2.26 8.49
C TYR A 116 5.04 -1.68 9.45
N PHE A 117 4.85 -1.96 10.73
CA PHE A 117 5.75 -1.53 11.79
C PHE A 117 7.15 -2.15 11.62
N GLY A 118 8.19 -1.36 11.89
CA GLY A 118 9.58 -1.80 11.87
C GLY A 118 10.23 -1.87 10.48
N ALA A 119 9.51 -1.50 9.42
CA ALA A 119 10.09 -1.32 8.10
C ALA A 119 11.25 -0.32 8.13
N CYS A 120 12.26 -0.52 7.27
CA CYS A 120 13.43 0.35 7.11
C CYS A 120 14.40 0.46 8.31
N ILE A 121 14.09 -0.15 9.47
CA ILE A 121 14.94 -0.09 10.67
C ILE A 121 15.48 -1.48 11.05
N HIS A 122 14.65 -2.53 10.96
CA HIS A 122 15.01 -3.89 11.36
C HIS A 122 14.94 -4.92 10.23
N VAL A 123 14.33 -4.54 9.11
CA VAL A 123 14.15 -5.38 7.92
C VAL A 123 14.42 -4.53 6.68
N PRO A 124 14.67 -5.15 5.51
CA PRO A 124 14.83 -4.41 4.28
C PRO A 124 13.64 -3.47 4.02
N PRO A 125 13.89 -2.27 3.45
CA PRO A 125 12.80 -1.37 3.09
C PRO A 125 11.79 -2.06 2.15
N PRO A 126 10.48 -1.73 2.25
CA PRO A 126 9.47 -2.21 1.31
C PRO A 126 9.83 -1.85 -0.14
N PRO A 127 9.16 -2.47 -1.14
CA PRO A 127 9.22 -2.02 -2.53
C PRO A 127 9.00 -0.51 -2.66
N PRO A 128 9.68 0.19 -3.58
CA PRO A 128 9.51 1.63 -3.71
C PRO A 128 8.06 2.09 -3.94
N ASN A 129 7.25 1.31 -4.66
CA ASN A 129 5.82 1.54 -4.85
C ASN A 129 4.93 1.15 -3.65
N GLN A 130 5.55 0.76 -2.53
CA GLN A 130 4.95 0.47 -1.23
C GLN A 130 5.57 1.34 -0.13
N ILE A 131 6.11 2.51 -0.51
CA ILE A 131 6.58 3.56 0.39
C ILE A 131 6.07 4.90 -0.16
N ILE A 132 5.58 5.76 0.72
CA ILE A 132 5.23 7.14 0.39
C ILE A 132 6.21 8.07 1.12
N TYR A 133 6.90 8.94 0.38
CA TYR A 133 7.63 10.05 0.99
C TYR A 133 6.66 11.19 1.32
N VAL A 134 6.54 11.54 2.60
CA VAL A 134 5.56 12.52 3.06
C VAL A 134 6.28 13.80 3.51
N THR A 135 5.74 14.95 3.08
CA THR A 135 6.18 16.26 3.53
C THR A 135 5.01 17.02 4.15
N ALA A 136 5.20 17.51 5.37
CA ALA A 136 4.27 18.37 6.09
C ALA A 136 4.72 19.83 6.07
N LYS A 137 3.76 20.76 6.01
CA LYS A 137 4.04 22.21 6.07
C LYS A 137 4.27 22.72 7.48
N GLU A 138 3.75 22.00 8.46
CA GLU A 138 3.83 22.30 9.89
C GLU A 138 4.35 21.06 10.60
N ASP A 139 4.93 21.25 11.78
CA ASP A 139 5.44 20.18 12.62
C ASP A 139 4.31 19.22 13.03
N VAL A 140 4.53 17.92 12.84
CA VAL A 140 3.56 16.87 13.17
C VAL A 140 4.11 16.02 14.30
N LEU A 141 3.28 15.77 15.33
CA LEU A 141 3.64 14.85 16.41
C LEU A 141 3.90 13.45 15.85
N PHE A 142 5.09 12.94 16.14
CA PHE A 142 5.47 11.58 15.79
C PHE A 142 4.84 10.56 16.76
N THR A 143 4.43 9.42 16.21
CA THR A 143 3.99 8.25 16.98
C THR A 143 4.53 6.96 16.36
N TRP A 144 4.72 5.96 17.21
CA TRP A 144 5.08 4.60 16.80
C TRP A 144 3.86 3.77 16.38
N ASP A 145 2.66 4.20 16.78
CA ASP A 145 1.40 3.56 16.41
C ASP A 145 1.04 3.88 14.96
N ALA A 146 0.10 3.12 14.40
CA ALA A 146 -0.42 3.40 13.08
C ALA A 146 -1.16 4.76 13.06
N VAL A 147 -1.07 5.44 11.93
CA VAL A 147 -1.76 6.70 11.66
C VAL A 147 -2.57 6.60 10.38
N TRP A 148 -3.64 7.36 10.29
CA TRP A 148 -4.22 7.76 9.01
C TRP A 148 -3.54 9.06 8.57
N ILE A 149 -3.09 9.12 7.33
CA ILE A 149 -2.68 10.37 6.71
C ILE A 149 -3.63 10.74 5.57
N GLU A 150 -3.82 12.04 5.38
CA GLU A 150 -4.53 12.62 4.25
C GLU A 150 -3.62 13.61 3.54
N GLY A 151 -3.73 13.70 2.22
CA GLY A 151 -2.97 14.67 1.45
C GLY A 151 -3.04 14.46 -0.06
N ILE A 152 -2.28 15.28 -0.78
CA ILE A 152 -2.19 15.20 -2.24
C ILE A 152 -1.06 14.25 -2.61
N LEU A 153 -1.43 13.09 -3.16
CA LEU A 153 -0.47 12.10 -3.65
C LEU A 153 0.09 12.53 -5.00
N LYS A 154 1.38 12.26 -5.24
CA LYS A 154 2.03 12.40 -6.54
C LYS A 154 2.79 11.13 -6.91
N THR A 155 2.82 10.81 -8.19
CA THR A 155 3.61 9.72 -8.76
C THR A 155 5.06 10.17 -9.05
N ASP A 156 5.72 10.71 -8.02
CA ASP A 156 7.08 11.21 -8.10
C ASP A 156 8.06 10.29 -7.35
N LYS A 157 9.18 9.97 -8.00
CA LYS A 157 10.24 9.16 -7.37
C LYS A 157 11.03 10.02 -6.39
N HIS A 158 11.24 9.49 -5.19
CA HIS A 158 12.08 10.11 -4.18
C HIS A 158 13.16 9.12 -3.72
N LEU A 159 14.43 9.47 -3.95
CA LEU A 159 15.56 8.64 -3.57
C LEU A 159 16.15 9.12 -2.25
N ASN A 160 16.40 8.21 -1.32
CA ASN A 160 16.95 8.54 0.01
C ASN A 160 17.63 7.32 0.64
N ASP A 161 18.33 7.55 1.75
CA ASP A 161 19.15 6.53 2.41
C ASP A 161 18.33 5.51 3.25
N LEU A 162 17.09 5.83 3.63
CA LEU A 162 16.23 4.94 4.42
C LEU A 162 15.46 3.94 3.54
N GLY A 163 15.00 4.36 2.37
CA GLY A 163 14.22 3.55 1.45
C GLY A 163 13.59 4.42 0.37
N ASN A 164 13.90 4.15 -0.89
CA ASN A 164 13.38 4.94 -2.00
C ASN A 164 11.86 4.79 -2.10
N ALA A 165 11.18 5.84 -2.52
CA ALA A 165 9.73 5.85 -2.73
C ALA A 165 9.40 6.13 -4.21
N ALA A 166 8.32 5.54 -4.70
CA ALA A 166 7.75 5.83 -6.01
C ALA A 166 6.58 6.83 -5.92
N TYR A 167 6.13 7.14 -4.70
CA TYR A 167 5.08 8.10 -4.41
C TYR A 167 5.59 9.16 -3.43
N THR A 168 5.12 10.39 -3.62
CA THR A 168 5.24 11.47 -2.61
C THR A 168 3.86 11.96 -2.20
N LEU A 169 3.75 12.55 -1.01
CA LEU A 169 2.49 13.12 -0.52
C LEU A 169 2.74 14.44 0.21
N GLU A 170 2.02 15.48 -0.22
CA GLU A 170 1.90 16.73 0.53
C GLU A 170 0.83 16.58 1.61
N LEU A 171 1.25 16.52 2.87
CA LEU A 171 0.38 16.21 4.00
C LEU A 171 -0.60 17.36 4.27
N THR A 172 -1.87 17.02 4.41
CA THR A 172 -2.93 17.95 4.84
C THR A 172 -3.47 17.60 6.22
N LYS A 173 -3.45 16.32 6.60
CA LYS A 173 -3.97 15.88 7.90
C LYS A 173 -3.33 14.56 8.32
N VAL A 174 -3.20 14.39 9.63
CA VAL A 174 -2.77 13.16 10.27
C VAL A 174 -3.68 12.88 11.46
N GLU A 175 -4.09 11.64 11.63
CA GLU A 175 -4.92 11.17 12.74
C GLU A 175 -4.35 9.87 13.28
N ALA A 176 -4.53 9.64 14.57
CA ALA A 176 -4.28 8.31 15.13
C ALA A 176 -5.19 7.29 14.44
N TYR A 177 -4.66 6.09 14.20
CA TYR A 177 -5.47 4.99 13.71
C TYR A 177 -6.34 4.46 14.85
N ASP A 178 -7.64 4.75 14.82
CA ASP A 178 -8.60 4.10 15.72
C ASP A 178 -8.90 2.69 15.19
N SER A 179 -8.47 1.69 15.96
CA SER A 179 -8.71 0.26 15.72
C SER A 179 -10.10 -0.20 16.15
#